data_AF-A0A349DQ36-F1
#
_entry.id   AF-A0A349DQ36-F1
#
_cell.length_a   1.000
_cell.length_b   1.000
_cell.length_c   1.000
_cell.angle_alpha   90.00
_cell.angle_beta   90.00
_cell.angle_gamma   90.00
#
_symmetry.space_group_name_H-M   'P 1'
#
loop_
_entity.id
_entity.type
_entity.pdbx_description
1 polymer ?
#
loop_
_entity_poly.entity_id
_entity_poly.type
_entity_poly.pdbx_seq_one_letter_code
_entity_poly.pdbx_strand_id
1 'polypeptide(L)'
;MDQAQVSHNLTPQEVETHQSFFEQCAKDYRMLAEKLIRQLAAHLKQPFNEELPLATLNPYEQRSYPQFGEMNKWRYFFHGYHCKFKHTITTQDIEVPLTFGLEFGVLDPYFFAHYIYSTPDYQPLSVNMKSEFADGLIIIEKMLELGLYEKINANTVSHSGVVVTNRDKRKVKVFTSNEFHKLVGI
;
A
#
# COMPACT_ATOMS: atom_id res chain seq x y z
N MET A 1 -32.90 10.36 6.15
CA MET A 1 -32.22 9.25 5.45
C MET A 1 -31.35 8.57 6.49
N ASP A 2 -31.77 7.38 6.93
CA ASP A 2 -31.06 6.57 7.90
C ASP A 2 -29.73 6.12 7.30
N GLN A 3 -28.61 6.42 7.97
CA GLN A 3 -27.36 5.77 7.65
C GLN A 3 -27.46 4.35 8.16
N ALA A 4 -27.66 3.39 7.25
CA ALA A 4 -27.57 1.98 7.57
C ALA A 4 -26.18 1.74 8.17
N GLN A 5 -26.16 1.42 9.46
CA GLN A 5 -24.96 1.10 10.23
C GLN A 5 -24.34 -0.14 9.58
N VAL A 6 -23.27 0.04 8.79
CA VAL A 6 -22.51 -1.06 8.22
C VAL A 6 -21.91 -1.83 9.40
N SER A 7 -22.46 -3.01 9.68
CA SER A 7 -21.97 -3.88 10.73
C SER A 7 -20.62 -4.46 10.29
N HIS A 8 -19.54 -3.93 10.86
CA HIS A 8 -18.26 -4.61 10.89
C HIS A 8 -18.26 -5.54 12.10
N ASN A 9 -17.74 -6.76 11.92
CA ASN A 9 -17.75 -7.78 12.96
C ASN A 9 -16.36 -8.02 13.55
N LEU A 10 -15.30 -7.52 12.92
CA LEU A 10 -13.96 -7.63 13.44
C LEU A 10 -13.84 -6.76 14.68
N THR A 11 -13.37 -7.34 15.78
CA THR A 11 -13.14 -6.61 17.04
C THR A 11 -11.64 -6.42 17.28
N PRO A 12 -11.23 -5.40 18.07
CA PRO A 12 -9.83 -5.27 18.49
C PRO A 12 -9.28 -6.53 19.19
N GLN A 13 -10.12 -7.25 19.94
CA GLN A 13 -9.72 -8.50 20.61
C GLN A 13 -9.45 -9.63 19.59
N GLU A 14 -10.25 -9.70 18.52
CA GLU A 14 -10.03 -10.64 17.42
C GLU A 14 -8.75 -10.29 16.66
N VAL A 15 -8.47 -9.01 16.43
CA VAL A 15 -7.18 -8.57 15.86
C VAL A 15 -6.00 -9.00 16.73
N GLU A 16 -6.09 -8.79 18.04
CA GLU A 16 -5.03 -9.22 18.97
C GLU A 16 -4.82 -10.73 18.97
N THR A 17 -5.92 -11.50 18.97
CA THR A 17 -5.89 -12.97 18.91
C THR A 17 -5.23 -13.46 17.63
N HIS A 18 -5.42 -12.74 16.52
CA HIS A 18 -4.88 -13.05 15.20
C HIS A 18 -3.71 -12.15 14.79
N GLN A 19 -3.02 -11.51 15.74
CA GLN A 19 -2.00 -10.47 15.44
C GLN A 19 -0.88 -10.97 14.51
N SER A 20 -0.43 -12.23 14.68
CA SER A 20 0.61 -12.81 13.84
C SER A 20 0.19 -12.97 12.38
N PHE A 21 -1.11 -13.22 12.14
CA PHE A 21 -1.67 -13.28 10.79
C PHE A 21 -1.61 -11.89 10.13
N PHE A 22 -2.10 -10.85 10.82
CA PHE A 22 -2.09 -9.48 10.27
C PHE A 22 -0.66 -8.95 10.07
N GLU A 23 0.26 -9.26 10.99
CA GLU A 23 1.68 -8.92 10.83
C GLU A 23 2.26 -9.58 9.57
N GLN A 24 1.93 -10.85 9.32
CA GLN A 24 2.36 -11.57 8.13
C GLN A 24 1.75 -10.97 6.85
N CYS A 25 0.45 -10.65 6.86
CA CYS A 25 -0.20 -9.97 5.73
C CYS A 25 0.49 -8.65 5.37
N ALA A 26 0.91 -7.85 6.36
CA ALA A 26 1.62 -6.60 6.11
C ALA A 26 3.04 -6.82 5.55
N LYS A 27 3.73 -7.89 5.98
CA LYS A 27 5.03 -8.29 5.41
C LYS A 27 4.88 -8.73 3.96
N ASP A 28 3.89 -9.56 3.67
CA ASP A 28 3.61 -10.07 2.32
C ASP A 28 3.18 -8.95 1.38
N TYR A 29 2.35 -8.01 1.87
CA TYR A 29 2.00 -6.78 1.16
C TYR A 29 3.25 -6.00 0.75
N ARG A 30 4.15 -5.72 1.70
CA ARG A 30 5.39 -4.98 1.44
C ARG A 30 6.25 -5.69 0.41
N MET A 31 6.45 -7.01 0.56
CA MET A 31 7.28 -7.79 -0.35
C MET A 31 6.70 -7.81 -1.77
N LEU A 32 5.38 -7.99 -1.90
CA LEU A 32 4.71 -7.98 -3.20
C LEU A 32 4.76 -6.59 -3.84
N ALA A 33 4.46 -5.54 -3.07
CA ALA A 33 4.49 -4.16 -3.54
C ALA A 33 5.88 -3.78 -4.08
N GLU A 34 6.95 -4.06 -3.33
CA GLU A 34 8.32 -3.80 -3.76
C GLU A 34 8.67 -4.57 -5.04
N LYS A 35 8.33 -5.87 -5.09
CA LYS A 35 8.55 -6.71 -6.27
C LYS A 35 7.86 -6.13 -7.50
N LEU A 36 6.58 -5.79 -7.40
CA LEU A 36 5.78 -5.30 -8.52
C LEU A 36 6.28 -3.95 -9.03
N ILE A 37 6.60 -3.02 -8.12
CA ILE A 37 7.13 -1.71 -8.50
C ILE A 37 8.48 -1.81 -9.20
N ARG A 38 9.40 -2.65 -8.70
CA ARG A 38 10.71 -2.87 -9.35
C ARG A 38 10.56 -3.54 -10.71
N GLN A 39 9.69 -4.54 -10.83
CA GLN A 39 9.38 -5.18 -12.11
C GLN A 39 8.78 -4.18 -13.10
N LEU A 40 7.87 -3.32 -12.64
CA LEU A 40 7.19 -2.34 -13.48
C LEU A 40 8.16 -1.29 -14.01
N ALA A 41 9.05 -0.78 -13.15
CA ALA A 41 10.11 0.14 -13.56
C ALA A 41 10.98 -0.45 -14.69
N ALA A 42 11.40 -1.71 -14.54
CA ALA A 42 12.18 -2.42 -15.55
C ALA A 42 11.37 -2.64 -16.85
N HIS A 43 10.09 -3.04 -16.73
CA HIS A 43 9.19 -3.25 -17.86
C HIS A 43 8.99 -1.97 -18.69
N LEU A 44 8.79 -0.83 -18.01
CA LEU A 44 8.62 0.49 -18.61
C LEU A 44 9.94 1.15 -19.03
N LYS A 45 11.07 0.50 -18.77
CA LYS A 45 12.44 1.02 -18.97
C LYS A 45 12.62 2.41 -18.35
N GLN A 46 11.97 2.66 -17.21
CA GLN A 46 12.09 3.91 -16.49
C GLN A 46 13.27 3.82 -15.51
N PRO A 47 14.06 4.90 -15.35
CA PRO A 47 15.04 4.96 -14.28
C PRO A 47 14.33 4.81 -12.93
N PHE A 48 14.98 4.16 -11.98
CA PHE A 48 14.43 3.98 -10.64
C PHE A 48 15.07 4.98 -9.68
N ASN A 49 14.32 5.99 -9.25
CA ASN A 49 14.79 6.94 -8.25
C ASN A 49 14.65 6.32 -6.84
N GLU A 50 15.79 5.96 -6.24
CA GLU A 50 15.82 5.32 -4.91
C GLU A 50 15.44 6.27 -3.74
N GLU A 51 15.39 7.59 -3.96
CA GLU A 51 14.91 8.54 -2.94
C GLU A 51 13.41 8.84 -3.05
N LEU A 52 12.90 8.93 -4.28
CA LEU A 52 11.51 9.28 -4.59
C LEU A 52 11.07 8.57 -5.88
N PRO A 53 10.65 7.30 -5.81
CA PRO A 53 10.23 6.53 -6.99
C PRO A 53 9.12 7.21 -7.79
N LEU A 54 8.22 7.93 -7.12
CA LEU A 54 7.16 8.73 -7.73
C LEU A 54 7.68 9.68 -8.83
N ALA A 55 8.84 10.31 -8.62
CA ALA A 55 9.43 11.28 -9.56
C ALA A 55 9.85 10.67 -10.90
N THR A 56 9.97 9.35 -10.98
CA THR A 56 10.34 8.63 -12.20
C THR A 56 9.27 7.68 -12.72
N LEU A 57 8.44 7.14 -11.83
CA LEU A 57 7.44 6.11 -12.15
C LEU A 57 6.03 6.63 -12.36
N ASN A 58 5.68 7.82 -11.85
CA ASN A 58 4.35 8.38 -12.12
C ASN A 58 4.40 9.16 -13.45
N PRO A 59 3.59 8.81 -14.46
CA PRO A 59 3.63 9.48 -15.76
C PRO A 59 2.96 10.87 -15.78
N TYR A 60 2.45 11.39 -14.65
CA TYR A 60 1.79 12.69 -14.61
C TYR A 60 2.65 13.80 -15.26
N GLU A 61 2.03 14.51 -16.20
CA GLU A 61 2.51 15.64 -17.02
C GLU A 61 3.80 15.48 -17.85
N GLN A 62 4.60 14.40 -17.76
CA GLN A 62 5.93 14.42 -18.40
C GLN A 62 6.46 13.20 -19.17
N ARG A 63 5.78 12.04 -19.37
CA ARG A 63 6.51 10.88 -19.97
C ARG A 63 5.79 9.99 -20.98
N SER A 64 6.64 9.44 -21.86
CA SER A 64 6.46 8.66 -23.08
C SER A 64 5.89 7.24 -22.91
N TYR A 65 5.21 6.94 -21.81
CA TYR A 65 4.67 5.60 -21.52
C TYR A 65 3.25 5.66 -20.95
N PRO A 66 2.45 4.60 -21.13
CA PRO A 66 1.04 4.62 -20.77
C PRO A 66 0.83 4.52 -19.25
N GLN A 67 -0.19 5.23 -18.76
CA GLN A 67 -0.63 5.23 -17.37
C GLN A 67 -1.13 3.87 -16.87
N PHE A 68 -1.58 3.02 -17.78
CA PHE A 68 -2.03 1.66 -17.50
C PHE A 68 -1.48 0.67 -18.52
N GLY A 69 -1.46 -0.61 -18.15
CA GLY A 69 -1.02 -1.68 -19.03
C GLY A 69 -1.02 -3.03 -18.33
N GLU A 70 -0.30 -3.99 -18.90
CA GLU A 70 -0.12 -5.31 -18.31
C GLU A 70 1.36 -5.70 -18.27
N MET A 71 1.78 -6.29 -17.15
CA MET A 71 3.12 -6.82 -16.92
C MET A 71 3.00 -8.16 -16.19
N ASN A 72 3.51 -9.24 -16.78
CA ASN A 72 3.60 -10.55 -16.13
C ASN A 72 2.30 -11.02 -15.45
N LYS A 73 1.16 -10.92 -16.16
CA LYS A 73 -0.19 -11.22 -15.65
C LYS A 73 -0.74 -10.23 -14.62
N TRP A 74 -0.08 -9.11 -14.37
CA TRP A 74 -0.59 -8.01 -13.55
C TRP A 74 -1.00 -6.84 -14.45
N ARG A 75 -2.26 -6.44 -14.36
CA ARG A 75 -2.67 -5.13 -14.88
C ARG A 75 -2.20 -4.06 -13.90
N TYR A 76 -1.55 -3.01 -14.39
CA TYR A 76 -1.14 -1.88 -13.57
C TYR A 76 -1.89 -0.61 -13.99
N PHE A 77 -2.07 0.32 -13.05
CA PHE A 77 -2.65 1.63 -13.29
C PHE A 77 -2.09 2.66 -12.31
N PHE A 78 -1.43 3.69 -12.81
CA PHE A 78 -1.00 4.84 -12.01
C PHE A 78 -2.15 5.83 -11.83
N HIS A 79 -2.44 6.24 -10.59
CA HIS A 79 -3.44 7.26 -10.31
C HIS A 79 -3.06 8.04 -9.05
N GLY A 80 -3.22 9.37 -9.08
CA GLY A 80 -2.74 10.24 -8.01
C GLY A 80 -1.28 9.96 -7.66
N TYR A 81 -1.04 9.52 -6.42
CA TYR A 81 0.28 9.15 -5.89
C TYR A 81 0.50 7.64 -5.74
N HIS A 82 -0.35 6.83 -6.35
CA HIS A 82 -0.38 5.39 -6.18
C HIS A 82 -0.20 4.66 -7.51
N CYS A 83 0.18 3.39 -7.43
CA CYS A 83 0.12 2.44 -8.52
C CYS A 83 -0.67 1.21 -8.08
N LYS A 84 -1.81 1.00 -8.75
CA LYS A 84 -2.67 -0.15 -8.54
C LYS A 84 -2.17 -1.34 -9.37
N PHE A 85 -2.18 -2.54 -8.79
CA PHE A 85 -1.94 -3.78 -9.51
C PHE A 85 -3.07 -4.77 -9.28
N LYS A 86 -3.57 -5.39 -10.36
CA LYS A 86 -4.55 -6.47 -10.30
C LYS A 86 -4.09 -7.68 -11.10
N HIS A 87 -3.96 -8.83 -10.43
CA HIS A 87 -3.59 -10.07 -11.09
C HIS A 87 -4.75 -10.54 -11.99
N THR A 88 -4.43 -10.91 -13.22
CA THR A 88 -5.42 -11.24 -14.26
C THR A 88 -6.14 -12.56 -14.02
N ILE A 89 -5.48 -13.53 -13.36
CA ILE A 89 -6.03 -14.86 -13.05
C ILE A 89 -6.67 -14.91 -11.65
N THR A 90 -5.89 -14.69 -10.60
CA THR A 90 -6.36 -14.78 -9.20
C THR A 90 -7.26 -13.62 -8.77
N THR A 91 -7.30 -12.54 -9.56
CA THR A 91 -8.01 -11.29 -9.22
C THR A 91 -7.47 -10.56 -7.98
N GLN A 92 -6.38 -11.04 -7.38
CA GLN A 92 -5.66 -10.40 -6.29
C GLN A 92 -5.33 -8.95 -6.65
N ASP A 93 -5.56 -8.05 -5.71
CA ASP A 93 -5.47 -6.61 -5.90
C ASP A 93 -4.56 -5.99 -4.82
N ILE A 94 -3.71 -5.05 -5.21
CA ILE A 94 -2.80 -4.34 -4.32
C ILE A 94 -2.60 -2.90 -4.81
N GLU A 95 -2.60 -1.95 -3.88
CA GLU A 95 -2.46 -0.52 -4.16
C GLU A 95 -1.17 0.02 -3.54
N VAL A 96 -0.19 0.45 -4.34
CA VAL A 96 1.12 0.83 -3.78
C VAL A 96 1.26 2.34 -3.71
N PRO A 97 1.36 2.95 -2.51
CA PRO A 97 1.70 4.36 -2.37
C PRO A 97 3.16 4.61 -2.78
N LEU A 98 3.42 5.67 -3.53
CA LEU A 98 4.76 6.02 -4.03
C LEU A 98 5.39 7.22 -3.31
N THR A 99 4.75 7.72 -2.26
CA THR A 99 5.12 8.93 -1.49
C THR A 99 5.88 8.62 -0.20
N PHE A 100 6.47 7.44 -0.07
CA PHE A 100 7.20 7.00 1.13
C PHE A 100 8.60 6.46 0.81
N GLY A 101 9.25 7.03 -0.21
CA GLY A 101 10.54 6.54 -0.71
C GLY A 101 10.45 5.07 -1.12
N LEU A 102 11.25 4.22 -0.50
CA LEU A 102 11.28 2.77 -0.74
C LEU A 102 10.42 1.95 0.24
N GLU A 103 9.66 2.61 1.11
CA GLU A 103 8.69 1.94 1.99
C GLU A 103 7.38 1.66 1.24
N PHE A 104 7.39 0.68 0.33
CA PHE A 104 6.21 0.30 -0.47
C PHE A 104 5.12 -0.43 0.33
N GLY A 105 5.38 -0.74 1.60
CA GLY A 105 4.49 -1.47 2.50
C GLY A 105 3.58 -0.58 3.34
N VAL A 106 3.27 0.64 2.89
CA VAL A 106 2.40 1.56 3.63
C VAL A 106 0.95 1.08 3.57
N LEU A 107 0.36 0.94 4.76
CA LEU A 107 -0.94 0.34 4.99
C LEU A 107 -2.00 1.44 5.10
N ASP A 108 -2.77 1.60 4.04
CA ASP A 108 -4.04 2.33 4.08
C ASP A 108 -5.16 1.37 4.52
N PRO A 109 -6.10 1.80 5.39
CA PRO A 109 -7.18 0.94 5.88
C PRO A 109 -7.95 0.21 4.78
N TYR A 110 -8.40 0.94 3.75
CA TYR A 110 -9.21 0.38 2.68
C TYR A 110 -8.39 -0.58 1.82
N PHE A 111 -7.24 -0.12 1.33
CA PHE A 111 -6.43 -0.89 0.39
C PHE A 111 -5.78 -2.13 1.04
N PHE A 112 -5.36 -2.02 2.30
CA PHE A 112 -4.77 -3.15 3.00
C PHE A 112 -5.80 -4.24 3.29
N ALA A 113 -7.00 -3.87 3.76
CA ALA A 113 -8.08 -4.84 3.93
C ALA A 113 -8.47 -5.48 2.59
N HIS A 114 -8.60 -4.68 1.51
CA HIS A 114 -8.91 -5.19 0.17
C HIS A 114 -7.85 -6.19 -0.33
N TYR A 115 -6.56 -5.95 -0.06
CA TYR A 115 -5.51 -6.90 -0.35
C TYR A 115 -5.69 -8.22 0.41
N ILE A 116 -6.01 -8.17 1.71
CA ILE A 116 -6.26 -9.37 2.51
C ILE A 116 -7.44 -10.18 1.93
N TYR A 117 -8.55 -9.51 1.59
CA TYR A 117 -9.71 -10.17 0.98
C TYR A 117 -9.39 -10.80 -0.38
N SER A 118 -8.67 -10.10 -1.23
CA SER A 118 -8.42 -10.52 -2.61
C SER A 118 -7.27 -11.51 -2.75
N THR A 119 -6.50 -11.77 -1.69
CA THR A 119 -5.38 -12.72 -1.69
C THR A 119 -5.87 -14.16 -1.51
N PRO A 120 -5.72 -15.05 -2.52
CA PRO A 120 -6.27 -16.41 -2.44
C PRO A 120 -5.69 -17.25 -1.31
N ASP A 121 -4.40 -17.06 -0.98
CA ASP A 121 -3.70 -17.87 0.02
C ASP A 121 -4.20 -17.63 1.45
N TYR A 122 -4.96 -16.55 1.69
CA TYR A 122 -5.59 -16.27 2.98
C TYR A 122 -7.01 -16.81 3.07
N GLN A 123 -7.55 -17.40 2.01
CA GLN A 123 -8.94 -17.84 1.96
C GLN A 123 -9.09 -19.33 2.32
N PRO A 124 -10.13 -19.70 3.11
CA PRO A 124 -11.08 -18.80 3.77
C PRO A 124 -10.44 -18.06 4.96
N LEU A 125 -10.80 -16.80 5.16
CA LEU A 125 -10.34 -16.03 6.32
C LEU A 125 -10.81 -16.66 7.63
N SER A 126 -9.92 -16.75 8.62
CA SER A 126 -10.26 -17.19 9.97
C SER A 126 -10.91 -16.09 10.83
N VAL A 127 -11.04 -14.88 10.27
CA VAL A 127 -11.55 -13.68 10.94
C VAL A 127 -12.77 -13.14 10.21
N ASN A 128 -13.68 -12.52 10.96
CA ASN A 128 -14.95 -12.04 10.41
C ASN A 128 -14.86 -10.61 9.84
N MET A 129 -14.11 -10.45 8.75
CA MET A 129 -14.05 -9.19 8.03
C MET A 129 -15.27 -9.06 7.08
N LYS A 130 -15.98 -7.92 7.11
CA LYS A 130 -17.13 -7.60 6.25
C LYS A 130 -17.12 -6.20 5.62
N SER A 131 -16.27 -5.30 6.11
CA SER A 131 -16.20 -3.90 5.70
C SER A 131 -14.75 -3.47 5.54
N GLU A 132 -14.29 -3.31 4.29
CA GLU A 132 -12.88 -3.05 3.96
C GLU A 132 -12.29 -1.90 4.78
N PHE A 133 -12.92 -0.72 4.75
CA PHE A 133 -12.38 0.43 5.48
C PHE A 133 -12.45 0.26 7.01
N ALA A 134 -13.60 -0.17 7.54
CA ALA A 134 -13.79 -0.25 8.99
C ALA A 134 -12.92 -1.34 9.63
N ASP A 135 -12.86 -2.53 9.02
CA ASP A 135 -12.02 -3.62 9.51
C ASP A 135 -10.53 -3.28 9.35
N GLY A 136 -10.15 -2.68 8.22
CA GLY A 136 -8.79 -2.21 7.99
C GLY A 136 -8.32 -1.19 9.02
N LEU A 137 -9.21 -0.27 9.42
CA LEU A 137 -8.92 0.73 10.46
C LEU A 137 -8.70 0.05 11.81
N ILE A 138 -9.59 -0.87 12.20
CA ILE A 138 -9.47 -1.63 13.46
C ILE A 138 -8.17 -2.43 13.50
N ILE A 139 -7.80 -3.08 12.39
CA ILE A 139 -6.53 -3.80 12.27
C ILE A 139 -5.36 -2.84 12.49
N ILE A 140 -5.32 -1.73 11.76
CA ILE A 140 -4.20 -0.77 11.83
C ILE A 140 -4.07 -0.17 13.23
N GLU A 141 -5.18 0.31 13.83
CA GLU A 141 -5.17 0.93 15.15
C GLU A 141 -4.70 -0.06 16.22
N LYS A 142 -5.26 -1.27 16.23
CA LYS A 142 -4.89 -2.29 17.23
C LYS A 142 -3.45 -2.77 17.05
N MET A 143 -2.98 -2.94 15.82
CA MET A 143 -1.59 -3.35 15.56
C MET A 143 -0.57 -2.26 15.88
N LEU A 144 -0.97 -0.97 15.79
CA LEU A 144 -0.18 0.16 16.30
C LEU A 144 -0.11 0.14 17.84
N GLU A 145 -1.23 -0.10 18.53
CA GLU A 145 -1.26 -0.22 20.00
C GLU A 145 -0.34 -1.35 20.51
N LEU A 146 -0.30 -2.47 19.78
CA LEU A 146 0.56 -3.61 20.08
C LEU A 146 2.04 -3.38 19.72
N GLY A 147 2.37 -2.26 19.06
CA GLY A 147 3.73 -1.94 18.59
C GLY A 147 4.21 -2.79 17.41
N LEU A 148 3.34 -3.62 16.84
CA LEU A 148 3.65 -4.46 15.69
C LEU A 148 3.66 -3.67 14.39
N TYR A 149 2.93 -2.55 14.34
CA TYR A 149 3.03 -1.52 13.32
C TYR A 149 3.61 -0.22 13.89
N GLU A 150 4.17 0.63 13.03
CA GLU A 150 4.69 1.95 13.38
C GLU A 150 4.33 2.99 12.34
N LYS A 151 4.30 4.27 12.76
CA LYS A 151 4.11 5.40 11.86
C LYS A 151 5.44 5.82 11.23
N ILE A 152 5.40 6.19 9.96
CA ILE A 152 6.53 6.78 9.23
C ILE A 152 6.11 8.08 8.53
N ASN A 153 7.08 8.95 8.30
CA ASN A 153 6.86 10.16 7.51
C ASN A 153 6.76 9.81 6.03
N ALA A 154 5.89 10.52 5.31
CA ALA A 154 5.92 10.56 3.86
C ALA A 154 7.12 11.39 3.36
N ASN A 155 7.29 11.44 2.05
CA ASN A 155 8.22 12.34 1.38
C ASN A 155 7.82 13.83 1.52
N THR A 156 6.65 14.15 2.08
CA THR A 156 6.21 15.53 2.38
C THR A 156 5.97 15.74 3.88
N VAL A 157 6.24 16.96 4.36
CA VAL A 157 6.28 17.30 5.81
C VAL A 157 4.96 17.11 6.58
N SER A 158 3.81 17.06 5.91
CA SER A 158 2.48 17.03 6.54
C SER A 158 1.78 15.68 6.50
N HIS A 159 2.41 14.65 5.93
CA HIS A 159 1.78 13.34 5.74
C HIS A 159 2.57 12.24 6.43
N SER A 160 1.85 11.27 6.99
CA SER A 160 2.40 10.07 7.59
C SER A 160 1.65 8.84 7.10
N GLY A 161 2.28 7.68 7.22
CA GLY A 161 1.72 6.39 6.86
C GLY A 161 2.03 5.37 7.95
N VAL A 162 1.41 4.19 7.86
CA VAL A 162 1.61 3.08 8.79
C VAL A 162 2.30 1.94 8.07
N VAL A 163 3.27 1.29 8.71
CA VAL A 163 4.02 0.15 8.17
C VAL A 163 4.26 -0.88 9.27
N VAL A 164 4.55 -2.13 8.89
CA VAL A 164 4.95 -3.16 9.85
C VAL A 164 6.30 -2.84 10.49
N THR A 165 6.40 -2.97 11.82
CA THR A 165 7.61 -2.61 12.60
C THR A 165 8.79 -3.52 12.27
N ASN A 166 8.54 -4.83 12.21
CA ASN A 166 9.56 -5.84 11.92
C ASN A 166 9.79 -6.00 10.41
N ARG A 167 10.61 -5.10 9.85
CA ARG A 167 11.03 -5.10 8.45
C ARG A 167 12.45 -4.54 8.28
N ASP A 168 13.00 -4.69 7.08
CA ASP A 168 14.17 -3.93 6.64
C ASP A 168 13.78 -2.45 6.47
N LYS A 169 14.10 -1.62 7.46
CA LYS A 169 13.69 -0.21 7.53
C LYS A 169 14.44 0.62 6.49
N ARG A 170 13.70 1.40 5.71
CA ARG A 170 14.25 2.33 4.72
C ARG A 170 14.13 3.76 5.24
N LYS A 171 15.18 4.55 5.05
CA LYS A 171 15.14 5.98 5.39
C LYS A 171 14.28 6.71 4.36
N VAL A 172 13.21 7.35 4.79
CA VAL A 172 12.40 8.21 3.94
C VAL A 172 12.94 9.63 3.99
N LYS A 173 13.33 10.17 2.84
CA LYS A 173 13.74 11.57 2.71
C LYS A 173 12.51 12.45 2.64
N VAL A 174 12.43 13.44 3.52
CA VAL A 174 11.34 14.42 3.56
C VAL A 174 11.78 15.66 2.80
N PHE A 175 10.94 16.12 1.90
CA PHE A 175 11.14 17.32 1.08
C PHE A 175 10.17 18.41 1.52
N THR A 176 10.56 19.68 1.34
CA THR A 176 9.60 20.78 1.37
C THR A 176 8.58 20.64 0.24
N SER A 177 7.40 21.23 0.36
CA SER A 177 6.38 21.17 -0.71
C SER A 177 6.92 21.66 -2.06
N ASN A 178 7.72 22.72 -2.07
CA ASN A 178 8.32 23.27 -3.28
C ASN A 178 9.33 22.31 -3.93
N GLU A 179 10.18 21.66 -3.12
CA GLU A 179 11.13 20.65 -3.62
C GLU A 179 10.40 19.43 -4.16
N PHE A 180 9.38 18.95 -3.45
CA PHE A 180 8.58 17.81 -3.86
C PHE A 180 7.92 18.08 -5.22
N HIS A 181 7.16 19.17 -5.35
CA HIS A 181 6.50 19.59 -6.59
C HIS A 181 7.47 19.69 -7.77
N LYS A 182 8.65 20.30 -7.55
CA LYS A 182 9.70 20.38 -8.58
C LYS A 182 10.22 19.02 -9.04
N LEU A 183 10.31 18.03 -8.13
CA LEU A 183 10.79 16.69 -8.45
C LEU A 183 9.72 15.84 -9.15
N VAL A 184 8.46 15.99 -8.79
CA VAL A 184 7.36 15.18 -9.33
C VAL A 184 6.67 15.80 -10.54
N GLY A 185 6.97 17.06 -10.85
CA GLY A 185 6.41 17.76 -12.01
C GLY A 185 4.92 18.09 -11.86
N ILE A 186 4.50 18.43 -10.65
CA ILE A 186 3.11 18.81 -10.29
C ILE A 186 3.14 20.18 -9.61
#